data_AF-A0A4Q3ILB1-F1
#
_entry.id   AF-A0A4Q3ILB1-F1
#
_cell.length_a   1.000
_cell.length_b   1.000
_cell.length_c   1.000
_cell.angle_alpha   90.00
_cell.angle_beta   90.00
_cell.angle_gamma   90.00
#
_symmetry.space_group_name_H-M   'P 1'
#
loop_
_entity.id
_entity.type
_entity.pdbx_description
1 polymer ?
#
loop_
_entity_poly.entity_id
_entity_poly.type
_entity_poly.pdbx_seq_one_letter_code
_entity_poly.pdbx_strand_id
1 'polypeptide(L)'
;MSDEAARAGTHVVILPNETATVRLAQDIADILKTGDIVALSGHLGAGKSLLARAMLRRLAGDPALEAPSPTFTLVQSYDSPRGLLLHADLYR
;
A
#
# COMPACT_ATOMS: atom_id res chain seq x y z
N MET A 1 16.29 10.01 -15.47
CA MET A 1 15.77 8.86 -14.71
C MET A 1 16.95 8.15 -14.07
N SER A 2 17.58 8.85 -13.12
CA SER A 2 18.89 8.55 -12.54
C SER A 2 18.81 7.40 -11.53
N ASP A 3 19.70 6.42 -11.68
CA ASP A 3 20.45 5.60 -10.69
C ASP A 3 19.85 5.12 -9.36
N GLU A 4 18.64 5.47 -8.96
CA GLU A 4 18.09 5.15 -7.62
C GLU A 4 17.42 3.76 -7.56
N ALA A 5 17.07 3.18 -8.69
CA ALA A 5 16.61 1.79 -8.78
C ALA A 5 17.70 0.76 -8.40
N ALA A 6 18.96 1.20 -8.26
CA ALA A 6 20.14 0.36 -8.08
C ALA A 6 20.35 -0.20 -6.64
N ARG A 7 19.33 -0.18 -5.78
CA ARG A 7 19.34 -0.91 -4.49
C ARG A 7 18.21 -1.94 -4.35
N ALA A 8 17.77 -2.52 -5.45
CA ALA A 8 16.76 -3.58 -5.43
C ALA A 8 17.32 -4.87 -4.78
N GLY A 9 16.97 -5.12 -3.52
CA GLY A 9 17.12 -6.41 -2.85
C GLY A 9 15.78 -7.13 -2.77
N THR A 10 15.77 -8.44 -2.98
CA THR A 10 14.58 -9.26 -2.74
C THR A 10 14.53 -9.65 -1.26
N HIS A 11 13.47 -9.27 -0.57
CA HIS A 11 13.19 -9.69 0.79
C HIS A 11 12.00 -10.65 0.82
N VAL A 12 12.13 -11.76 1.55
CA VAL A 12 11.05 -12.73 1.76
C VAL A 12 10.72 -12.76 3.24
N VAL A 13 9.44 -12.55 3.54
CA VAL A 13 8.92 -12.53 4.92
C VAL A 13 7.70 -13.45 4.98
N ILE A 14 7.62 -14.28 6.02
CA ILE A 14 6.47 -15.14 6.28
C ILE A 14 5.49 -14.39 7.17
N LEU A 15 4.24 -14.24 6.71
CA LEU A 15 3.16 -13.55 7.43
C LEU A 15 2.11 -14.59 7.86
N PRO A 16 2.11 -15.03 9.13
CA PRO A 16 1.28 -16.15 9.57
C PRO A 16 -0.22 -15.81 9.72
N ASN A 17 -0.57 -14.52 9.71
CA ASN A 17 -1.93 -14.05 9.90
C ASN A 17 -2.10 -12.60 9.40
N GLU A 18 -3.35 -12.13 9.39
CA GLU A 18 -3.69 -10.77 8.96
C GLU A 18 -3.02 -9.68 9.80
N THR A 19 -2.85 -9.89 11.11
CA THR A 19 -2.17 -8.93 12.00
C THR A 19 -0.71 -8.72 11.59
N ALA A 20 -0.01 -9.77 11.17
CA ALA A 20 1.36 -9.66 10.66
C ALA A 20 1.41 -8.85 9.35
N THR A 21 0.43 -9.05 8.45
CA THR A 21 0.29 -8.25 7.22
C THR A 21 0.04 -6.78 7.52
N VAL A 22 -0.81 -6.48 8.50
CA VAL A 22 -1.09 -5.09 8.93
C VAL A 22 0.15 -4.42 9.50
N ARG A 23 0.95 -5.13 10.32
CA ARG A 23 2.22 -4.62 10.84
C ARG A 23 3.21 -4.31 9.72
N LEU A 24 3.40 -5.24 8.78
CA LEU A 24 4.26 -5.00 7.63
C LEU A 24 3.81 -3.79 6.80
N ALA A 25 2.51 -3.63 6.56
CA ALA A 25 1.97 -2.45 5.88
C ALA A 25 2.30 -1.15 6.62
N GLN A 26 2.19 -1.15 7.94
CA GLN A 26 2.53 -0.01 8.78
C GLN A 26 4.02 0.34 8.69
N ASP A 27 4.89 -0.66 8.76
CA ASP A 27 6.34 -0.49 8.66
C ASP A 27 6.74 0.07 7.28
N ILE A 28 6.12 -0.44 6.20
CA ILE A 28 6.33 0.09 4.85
C ILE A 28 5.83 1.54 4.78
N ALA A 29 4.62 1.83 5.24
CA ALA A 29 4.05 3.17 5.20
C ALA A 29 4.92 4.23 5.89
N ASP A 30 5.59 3.86 6.98
CA ASP A 30 6.46 4.76 7.75
C ASP A 30 7.74 5.17 7.01
N ILE A 31 8.22 4.33 6.10
CA ILE A 31 9.44 4.61 5.33
C ILE A 31 9.17 5.25 3.97
N LEU A 32 7.93 5.19 3.47
CA LEU A 32 7.55 5.80 2.19
C LEU A 32 7.72 7.32 2.23
N LYS A 33 8.03 7.89 1.06
CA LYS A 33 8.15 9.32 0.79
C LYS A 33 7.19 9.73 -0.32
N THR A 34 6.90 11.02 -0.39
CA THR A 34 6.13 11.59 -1.49
C THR A 34 6.83 11.30 -2.82
N GLY A 35 6.12 10.70 -3.77
CA GLY A 35 6.66 10.27 -5.06
C GLY A 35 6.95 8.76 -5.13
N ASP A 36 6.98 8.04 -4.00
CA ASP A 36 7.16 6.59 -4.02
C ASP A 36 5.92 5.88 -4.60
N ILE A 37 6.18 4.76 -5.27
CA ILE A 37 5.13 3.90 -5.86
C ILE A 37 5.25 2.51 -5.24
N VAL A 38 4.14 2.03 -4.67
CA VAL A 38 4.02 0.66 -4.17
C VAL A 38 3.14 -0.14 -5.12
N ALA A 39 3.74 -1.09 -5.83
CA ALA A 39 3.02 -2.02 -6.70
C ALA A 39 2.77 -3.33 -5.95
N LEU A 40 1.50 -3.76 -5.87
CA LEU A 40 1.11 -5.02 -5.25
C LEU A 40 0.71 -6.04 -6.31
N SER A 41 1.36 -7.21 -6.30
CA SER A 41 1.08 -8.31 -7.22
C SER A 41 0.78 -9.60 -6.47
N GLY A 42 -0.07 -10.44 -7.06
CA GLY A 42 -0.49 -11.72 -6.49
C GLY A 42 -1.90 -12.12 -6.89
N HIS A 43 -2.23 -13.38 -6.69
CA HIS A 43 -3.53 -13.97 -7.05
C HIS A 43 -4.72 -13.34 -6.29
N LEU A 44 -5.95 -13.63 -6.74
CA LEU A 44 -7.16 -13.28 -5.99
C LEU A 44 -7.10 -13.92 -4.59
N GLY A 45 -7.48 -13.17 -3.56
CA GLY A 45 -7.40 -13.63 -2.17
C GLY A 45 -6.00 -13.57 -1.54
N ALA A 46 -4.94 -13.15 -2.25
CA ALA A 46 -3.58 -13.07 -1.71
C ALA A 46 -3.36 -11.98 -0.63
N GLY A 47 -4.40 -11.25 -0.21
CA GLY A 47 -4.29 -10.22 0.83
C GLY A 47 -3.84 -8.83 0.34
N LYS A 48 -3.72 -8.59 -0.97
CA LYS A 48 -3.32 -7.28 -1.54
C LYS A 48 -4.15 -6.11 -1.00
N SER A 49 -5.48 -6.24 -0.99
CA SER A 49 -6.38 -5.19 -0.50
C SER A 49 -6.28 -5.01 1.02
N LEU A 50 -5.91 -6.04 1.80
CA LEU A 50 -5.64 -5.89 3.23
C LEU A 50 -4.40 -5.03 3.46
N LEU A 51 -3.30 -5.34 2.75
CA LEU A 51 -2.05 -4.59 2.82
C LEU A 51 -2.24 -3.12 2.38
N ALA A 52 -2.90 -2.89 1.25
CA ALA A 52 -3.18 -1.55 0.73
C ALA A 52 -3.99 -0.69 1.71
N ARG A 53 -5.08 -1.24 2.27
CA ARG A 53 -5.93 -0.52 3.25
C ARG A 53 -5.17 -0.18 4.52
N ALA A 54 -4.34 -1.09 5.03
CA ALA A 54 -3.53 -0.84 6.21
C ALA A 54 -2.50 0.28 5.97
N MET A 55 -1.87 0.31 4.78
CA MET A 55 -0.97 1.41 4.40
C MET A 55 -1.73 2.74 4.31
N LEU A 56 -2.88 2.78 3.63
CA LEU A 56 -3.69 4.00 3.48
C LEU A 56 -4.11 4.58 4.84
N ARG A 57 -4.62 3.73 5.74
CA ARG A 57 -4.98 4.14 7.11
C ARG A 57 -3.79 4.72 7.87
N ARG A 58 -2.62 4.07 7.76
CA ARG A 58 -1.40 4.54 8.44
C ARG A 58 -0.94 5.89 7.88
N LEU A 59 -0.91 6.03 6.56
CA LEU A 59 -0.48 7.26 5.88
C LEU A 59 -1.44 8.41 6.12
N ALA A 60 -2.75 8.16 6.11
CA ALA A 60 -3.79 9.17 6.38
C ALA A 60 -3.87 9.56 7.87
N GLY A 61 -3.27 8.77 8.77
CA GLY A 61 -3.42 8.96 10.21
C GLY A 61 -4.84 8.65 10.73
N ASP A 62 -5.62 7.89 9.95
CA ASP A 62 -7.01 7.54 10.26
C ASP A 62 -7.17 6.01 10.27
N PRO A 63 -7.25 5.36 11.44
CA PRO A 63 -7.44 3.91 11.54
C PRO A 63 -8.84 3.46 11.10
N ALA A 64 -9.83 4.35 11.08
CA ALA A 64 -11.21 4.07 10.68
C ALA A 64 -11.46 4.31 9.18
N LEU A 65 -10.48 4.85 8.44
CA LEU A 65 -10.61 5.17 7.02
C LEU A 65 -11.18 3.98 6.23
N GLU A 66 -12.28 4.25 5.54
CA GLU A 66 -12.85 3.34 4.56
C GLU A 66 -12.12 3.49 3.23
N ALA A 67 -11.35 2.47 2.88
CA ALA A 67 -10.63 2.41 1.61
C ALA A 67 -11.04 1.15 0.84
N PRO A 68 -12.27 1.09 0.29
CA PRO A 68 -12.68 -0.04 -0.55
C PRO A 68 -11.77 -0.16 -1.77
N SER A 69 -11.74 -1.34 -2.40
CA SER A 69 -10.99 -1.53 -3.65
C SER A 69 -11.60 -0.64 -4.74
N PRO A 70 -10.82 0.23 -5.41
CA PRO A 70 -11.33 1.10 -6.47
C PRO A 70 -11.51 0.35 -7.80
N THR A 71 -12.00 -0.88 -7.76
CA THR A 71 -12.15 -1.77 -8.94
C THR A 71 -13.02 -1.15 -10.05
N PHE A 72 -13.94 -0.23 -9.69
CA PHE A 72 -14.78 0.50 -10.66
C PHE A 72 -14.28 1.92 -10.96
N THR A 73 -13.66 2.60 -9.99
CA THR A 73 -13.16 3.98 -10.14
C THR A 73 -11.75 4.04 -10.73
N LEU A 74 -11.05 2.89 -10.83
CA LEU A 74 -9.65 2.70 -11.22
C LEU A 74 -8.65 3.35 -10.27
N VAL A 75 -8.89 4.60 -9.88
CA VAL A 75 -8.10 5.36 -8.92
C VAL A 75 -9.04 6.04 -7.93
N GLN A 76 -8.72 5.93 -6.64
CA GLN A 76 -9.36 6.69 -5.57
C GLN A 76 -8.29 7.49 -4.81
N SER A 77 -8.63 8.73 -4.48
CA SER A 77 -7.75 9.63 -3.74
C SER A 77 -8.18 9.77 -2.29
N TYR A 78 -7.20 9.94 -1.40
CA TYR A 78 -7.40 10.18 0.03
C TYR A 78 -6.47 11.28 0.51
N ASP A 79 -6.95 12.12 1.41
CA ASP A 79 -6.13 13.13 2.06
C ASP A 79 -5.24 12.50 3.13
N SER A 80 -4.03 13.05 3.27
CA SER A 80 -3.11 12.70 4.34
C SER A 80 -2.31 13.92 4.79
N PRO A 81 -1.70 13.89 5.99
CA PRO A 81 -0.80 14.96 6.44
C PRO A 81 0.40 15.20 5.51
N ARG A 82 0.71 14.27 4.61
CA ARG A 82 1.87 14.29 3.70
C ARG A 82 1.49 14.56 2.24
N GLY A 83 0.23 14.89 1.97
CA GLY A 83 -0.31 15.14 0.62
C GLY A 83 -1.30 14.07 0.16
N LEU A 84 -1.55 14.04 -1.14
CA LEU A 84 -2.55 13.16 -1.74
C LEU A 84 -2.05 11.72 -1.83
N LEU A 85 -2.84 10.78 -1.31
CA LEU A 85 -2.63 9.35 -1.52
C LEU A 85 -3.48 8.89 -2.71
N LEU A 86 -2.87 8.14 -3.63
CA LEU A 86 -3.56 7.54 -4.77
C LEU A 86 -3.58 6.03 -4.59
N HIS A 87 -4.77 5.46 -4.49
CA HIS A 87 -5.00 4.02 -4.50
C HIS A 87 -5.53 3.63 -5.88
N ALA A 88 -4.81 2.78 -6.59
CA ALA A 88 -5.24 2.27 -7.89
C ALA A 88 -5.42 0.75 -7.84
N ASP A 89 -6.47 0.27 -8.50
CA ASP A 89 -6.73 -1.16 -8.69
C ASP A 89 -6.91 -1.43 -10.18
N LEU A 90 -5.86 -1.98 -10.78
CA LEU A 90 -5.74 -2.21 -12.22
C LEU A 90 -6.07 -3.67 -12.59
N TYR A 91 -6.94 -4.34 -11.85
CA TYR A 91 -7.35 -5.72 -12.14
C TYR A 91 -8.13 -5.88 -13.48
N ARG A 92 -8.09 -4.87 -14.36
CA ARG A 92 -8.66 -4.91 -15.72
C ARG A 92 -7.56 -5.04 -16.76
#